data_AF-A0A4R1Q2G4-F1
#
_entry.id   AF-A0A4R1Q2G4-F1
#
_cell.length_a   1.000
_cell.length_b   1.000
_cell.length_c   1.000
_cell.angle_alpha   90.00
_cell.angle_beta   90.00
_cell.angle_gamma   90.00
#
_symmetry.space_group_name_H-M   'P 1'
#
loop_
_entity.id
_entity.type
_entity.pdbx_description
1 polymer ?
#
loop_
_entity_poly.entity_id
_entity_poly.type
_entity_poly.pdbx_seq_one_letter_code
_entity_poly.pdbx_strand_id
1 'polypeptide(L)'
;MDSLLDSIFDSDYKNVKPIYSIQDVKAIFPTGKANAENWLLLSTSGSNGVYTTLDDIEAGEGQGITVLIIQPRLVCIYQGHIKIEKEDITYLRKLVSSTIRAIAISQTGNVE
;
A
#
# COMPACT_ATOMS: atom_id res chain seq x y z
N MET A 1 6.95 5.48 33.88
CA MET A 1 6.93 6.40 32.72
C MET A 1 6.82 5.64 31.39
N ASP A 2 6.96 4.31 31.39
CA ASP A 2 6.77 3.47 30.20
C ASP A 2 5.30 3.05 29.93
N SER A 3 4.44 2.98 30.94
CA SER A 3 3.07 2.47 30.77
C SER A 3 2.10 3.43 30.05
N LEU A 4 2.49 4.69 29.84
CA LEU A 4 1.66 5.69 29.16
C LEU A 4 1.92 5.69 27.64
N LEU A 5 3.15 5.39 27.22
CA LEU A 5 3.52 5.23 25.82
C LEU A 5 2.88 3.97 25.23
N ASP A 6 2.92 2.85 25.97
CA ASP A 6 2.25 1.62 25.52
C ASP A 6 0.74 1.84 25.31
N SER A 7 0.09 2.63 26.18
CA SER A 7 -1.34 2.93 26.06
C SER A 7 -1.73 3.88 24.92
N ILE A 8 -0.80 4.71 24.43
CA ILE A 8 -1.03 5.60 23.27
C ILE A 8 -0.95 4.81 21.96
N PHE A 9 -0.16 3.73 21.92
CA PHE A 9 -0.03 2.90 20.73
C PHE A 9 -0.98 1.69 20.69
N ASP A 10 -1.61 1.32 21.81
CA ASP A 10 -2.48 0.12 21.87
C ASP A 10 -3.93 0.33 21.40
N SER A 11 -4.37 1.58 21.13
CA SER A 11 -5.78 1.85 20.77
C SER A 11 -6.07 2.15 19.30
N ASP A 12 -5.10 2.59 18.50
CA ASP A 12 -5.38 3.25 17.23
C ASP A 12 -5.13 2.39 15.96
N TYR A 13 -4.50 1.22 16.11
CA TYR A 13 -4.29 0.28 14.98
C TYR A 13 -5.49 -0.61 14.66
N LYS A 14 -6.65 -0.42 15.31
CA LYS A 14 -7.85 -1.26 15.13
C LYS A 14 -8.39 -1.32 13.70
N ASN A 15 -7.96 -0.42 12.81
CA ASN A 15 -8.43 -0.36 11.42
C ASN A 15 -7.38 -0.79 10.38
N VAL A 16 -6.25 -1.36 10.80
CA VAL A 16 -5.26 -1.89 9.86
C VAL A 16 -5.56 -3.35 9.55
N LYS A 17 -5.97 -3.60 8.31
CA LYS A 17 -6.28 -4.94 7.80
C LYS A 17 -5.03 -5.54 7.15
N PRO A 18 -4.73 -6.82 7.39
CA PRO A 18 -3.54 -7.43 6.81
C PRO A 18 -3.73 -7.73 5.31
N ILE A 19 -2.64 -7.63 4.54
CA ILE A 19 -2.46 -8.12 3.18
C ILE A 19 -1.40 -9.22 3.22
N TYR A 20 -1.72 -10.40 2.68
CA TYR A 20 -0.82 -11.55 2.74
C TYR A 20 -0.27 -11.94 1.37
N SER A 21 -0.94 -11.53 0.29
CA SER A 21 -0.58 -11.92 -1.06
C SER A 21 -0.97 -10.90 -2.12
N ILE A 22 -0.43 -11.08 -3.33
CA ILE A 22 -0.87 -10.32 -4.51
C ILE A 22 -2.35 -10.55 -4.84
N GLN A 23 -2.93 -11.69 -4.44
CA GLN A 23 -4.35 -11.96 -4.70
C GLN A 23 -5.26 -11.07 -3.85
N ASP A 24 -4.84 -10.70 -2.64
CA ASP A 24 -5.59 -9.74 -1.82
C ASP A 24 -5.60 -8.35 -2.48
N VAL A 25 -4.47 -7.95 -3.08
CA VAL A 25 -4.38 -6.70 -3.86
C VAL A 25 -5.28 -6.77 -5.09
N LYS A 26 -5.26 -7.89 -5.83
CA LYS A 26 -6.10 -8.10 -7.02
C LYS A 26 -7.59 -8.16 -6.67
N ALA A 27 -7.96 -8.63 -5.48
CA ALA A 27 -9.34 -8.61 -5.01
C ALA A 27 -9.86 -7.19 -4.80
N ILE A 28 -9.00 -6.27 -4.33
CA ILE A 28 -9.33 -4.85 -4.15
C ILE A 28 -9.26 -4.09 -5.50
N PHE A 29 -8.29 -4.44 -6.36
CA PHE A 29 -8.02 -3.76 -7.62
C PHE A 29 -8.07 -4.72 -8.83
N PRO A 30 -9.24 -5.31 -9.17
CA PRO A 30 -9.31 -6.37 -10.17
C PRO A 30 -8.84 -5.95 -11.57
N THR A 31 -8.90 -4.66 -11.91
CA THR A 31 -8.49 -4.14 -13.23
C THR A 31 -7.06 -3.57 -13.25
N GLY A 32 -6.37 -3.58 -12.11
CA GLY A 32 -5.07 -2.93 -11.93
C GLY A 32 -5.15 -1.41 -12.11
N LYS A 33 -6.28 -0.81 -11.73
CA LYS A 33 -6.49 0.64 -11.72
C LYS A 33 -7.08 1.07 -10.37
N ALA A 34 -6.49 2.08 -9.77
CA ALA A 34 -7.02 2.77 -8.61
C ALA A 34 -8.09 3.79 -9.01
N ASN A 35 -8.88 4.20 -8.03
CA ASN A 35 -9.90 5.23 -8.15
C ASN A 35 -9.84 6.14 -6.92
N ALA A 36 -10.75 7.12 -6.82
CA ALA A 36 -10.77 8.05 -5.68
C ALA A 36 -11.07 7.38 -4.32
N GLU A 37 -11.42 6.10 -4.30
CA GLU A 37 -11.85 5.37 -3.09
C GLU A 37 -10.79 4.42 -2.55
N ASN A 38 -9.85 3.97 -3.40
CA ASN A 38 -8.85 2.97 -3.06
C ASN A 38 -7.51 3.35 -3.71
N TRP A 39 -6.46 3.46 -2.90
CA TRP A 39 -5.11 3.86 -3.34
C TRP A 39 -4.10 2.80 -2.95
N LEU A 40 -3.20 2.43 -3.86
CA LEU A 40 -2.09 1.52 -3.59
C LEU A 40 -0.76 2.28 -3.56
N LEU A 41 -0.05 2.16 -2.45
CA LEU A 41 1.34 2.59 -2.28
C LEU A 41 2.23 1.35 -2.09
N LEU A 42 3.41 1.39 -2.70
CA LEU A 42 4.41 0.33 -2.64
C LEU A 42 5.70 0.87 -2.03
N SER A 43 6.58 -0.04 -1.61
CA SER A 43 7.92 0.30 -1.10
C SER A 43 7.87 1.24 0.10
N THR A 44 6.80 1.19 0.88
CA THR A 44 6.66 2.02 2.08
C THR A 44 7.61 1.49 3.14
N SER A 45 8.68 2.24 3.42
CA SER A 45 9.61 1.97 4.51
C SER A 45 9.04 2.48 5.84
N GLY A 46 9.43 1.84 6.94
CA GLY A 46 8.94 2.15 8.29
C GLY A 46 9.43 1.11 9.29
N SER A 47 8.95 1.14 10.54
CA SER A 47 9.36 0.20 11.60
C SER A 47 9.16 -1.29 11.22
N ASN A 48 8.24 -1.56 10.28
CA ASN A 48 7.91 -2.91 9.80
C ASN A 48 8.10 -3.10 8.28
N GLY A 49 8.70 -2.12 7.57
CA GLY A 49 8.76 -2.10 6.11
C GLY A 49 10.17 -2.24 5.55
N VAL A 50 10.35 -3.08 4.53
CA VAL A 50 11.58 -3.11 3.71
C VAL A 50 11.39 -2.19 2.52
N TYR A 51 12.39 -1.35 2.23
CA TYR A 51 12.43 -0.54 1.02
C TYR A 51 12.95 -1.39 -0.14
N THR A 52 12.04 -2.12 -0.78
CA THR A 52 12.29 -2.86 -2.02
C THR A 52 11.40 -2.26 -3.10
N THR A 53 11.96 -1.89 -4.24
CA THR A 53 11.25 -1.34 -5.39
C THR A 53 10.85 -2.45 -6.38
N LEU A 54 9.96 -2.14 -7.31
CA LEU A 54 9.64 -3.08 -8.40
C LEU A 54 10.83 -3.30 -9.33
N ASP A 55 11.74 -2.33 -9.45
CA ASP A 55 12.94 -2.43 -10.28
C ASP A 55 13.94 -3.41 -9.63
N ASP A 56 14.11 -3.36 -8.30
CA ASP A 56 14.94 -4.33 -7.56
C ASP A 56 14.44 -5.76 -7.76
N ILE A 57 13.12 -5.97 -7.74
CA ILE A 57 12.50 -7.28 -7.97
C ILE A 57 12.68 -7.74 -9.42
N GLU A 58 12.55 -6.83 -10.39
CA GLU A 58 12.80 -7.11 -11.81
C GLU A 58 14.26 -7.55 -12.04
N ALA A 59 15.20 -6.90 -11.37
CA ALA A 59 16.63 -7.21 -11.37
C ALA A 59 16.99 -8.50 -10.59
N GLY A 60 16.09 -9.01 -9.74
CA GLY A 60 16.32 -10.19 -8.92
C GLY A 60 17.04 -9.91 -7.59
N GLU A 61 17.05 -8.64 -7.17
CA GLU A 61 17.70 -8.12 -5.95
C GLU A 61 16.73 -8.06 -4.75
N GLY A 62 15.44 -8.37 -4.97
CA GLY A 62 14.42 -8.43 -3.93
C GLY A 62 13.37 -9.50 -4.20
N GLN A 63 12.72 -10.01 -3.15
CA GLN A 63 11.68 -11.06 -3.26
C GLN A 63 10.28 -10.60 -2.83
N GLY A 64 10.17 -9.46 -2.15
CA GLY A 64 8.90 -8.98 -1.65
C GLY A 64 8.86 -7.46 -1.51
N ILE A 65 7.65 -6.92 -1.48
CA ILE A 65 7.42 -5.48 -1.38
C ILE A 65 6.45 -5.20 -0.25
N THR A 66 6.71 -4.12 0.48
CA THR A 66 5.74 -3.59 1.43
C THR A 66 4.63 -2.88 0.66
N VAL A 67 3.40 -3.28 0.95
CA VAL A 67 2.17 -2.75 0.36
C VAL A 67 1.41 -1.97 1.42
N LEU A 68 0.93 -0.80 1.04
CA LEU A 68 0.00 0.01 1.82
C LEU A 68 -1.19 0.39 0.93
N ILE A 69 -2.39 -0.04 1.31
CA ILE A 69 -3.64 0.35 0.65
C ILE A 69 -4.38 1.31 1.57
N ILE A 70 -4.75 2.47 1.05
CA ILE A 70 -5.55 3.47 1.76
C ILE A 70 -6.94 3.50 1.14
N GLN A 71 -7.97 3.41 1.99
CA GLN A 71 -9.36 3.62 1.62
C GLN A 71 -9.90 4.86 2.36
N PRO A 72 -9.71 6.07 1.81
CA PRO A 72 -9.96 7.32 2.52
C PRO A 72 -11.40 7.46 3.02
N ARG A 73 -12.38 7.06 2.18
CA ARG A 73 -13.81 7.15 2.52
C ARG A 73 -14.22 6.23 3.66
N LEU A 74 -13.49 5.12 3.86
CA LEU A 74 -13.76 4.15 4.92
C LEU A 74 -12.86 4.34 6.13
N VAL A 75 -11.93 5.30 6.08
CA VAL A 75 -10.89 5.52 7.10
C VAL A 75 -10.21 4.20 7.46
N CYS A 76 -9.88 3.42 6.42
CA CYS A 76 -9.38 2.06 6.53
C CYS A 76 -8.04 1.95 5.82
N ILE A 77 -7.13 1.18 6.42
CA ILE A 77 -5.81 0.91 5.88
C ILE A 77 -5.67 -0.60 5.74
N TYR A 78 -5.05 -1.04 4.64
CA TYR A 78 -4.54 -2.40 4.55
C TYR A 78 -3.02 -2.35 4.39
N GLN A 79 -2.31 -3.26 5.05
CA GLN A 79 -0.85 -3.32 4.92
C GLN A 79 -0.32 -4.75 4.96
N GLY A 80 0.83 -4.95 4.33
CA GLY A 80 1.57 -6.20 4.44
C GLY A 80 2.86 -6.19 3.63
N HIS A 81 3.76 -7.12 3.96
CA HIS A 81 4.93 -7.41 3.12
C HIS A 81 4.63 -8.69 2.34
N ILE A 82 4.56 -8.59 1.01
CA ILE A 82 4.14 -9.69 0.16
C ILE A 82 5.20 -10.03 -0.87
N LYS A 83 5.29 -11.33 -1.20
CA LYS A 83 6.09 -11.80 -2.33
C LYS A 83 5.49 -11.30 -3.64
N ILE A 84 6.33 -10.78 -4.54
CA ILE A 84 5.93 -10.34 -5.88
C ILE A 84 6.73 -11.13 -6.92
N GLU A 85 6.02 -11.74 -7.87
CA GLU A 85 6.64 -12.40 -9.01
C GLU A 85 6.83 -11.42 -10.17
N LYS A 86 7.72 -11.72 -11.12
CA LYS A 86 8.03 -10.81 -12.24
C LYS A 86 6.79 -10.53 -13.10
N GLU A 87 5.89 -11.50 -13.22
CA GLU A 87 4.65 -11.37 -13.99
C GLU A 87 3.68 -10.32 -13.41
N ASP A 88 3.77 -10.02 -12.12
CA ASP A 88 2.91 -9.06 -11.43
C ASP A 88 3.38 -7.60 -11.60
N ILE A 89 4.64 -7.38 -11.99
CA ILE A 89 5.28 -6.05 -12.07
C ILE A 89 4.50 -5.12 -13.00
N THR A 90 4.13 -5.59 -14.19
CA THR A 90 3.37 -4.78 -15.17
C THR A 90 2.03 -4.34 -14.60
N TYR A 91 1.33 -5.23 -13.89
CA TYR A 91 0.07 -4.93 -13.21
C TYR A 91 0.26 -3.88 -12.11
N LEU A 92 1.28 -4.03 -11.28
CA LEU A 92 1.58 -3.13 -10.16
C LEU A 92 2.01 -1.74 -10.65
N ARG A 93 2.88 -1.64 -11.66
CA ARG A 93 3.29 -0.35 -12.26
C ARG A 93 2.07 0.44 -12.79
N LYS A 94 1.16 -0.25 -13.47
CA LYS A 94 -0.11 0.33 -13.95
C LYS A 94 -0.96 0.85 -12.78
N LEU A 95 -1.08 0.04 -11.72
CA LEU A 95 -1.87 0.37 -10.53
C LEU A 95 -1.28 1.56 -9.76
N VAL A 96 0.04 1.59 -9.53
CA VAL A 96 0.74 2.74 -8.91
C VAL A 96 0.53 4.01 -9.74
N SER A 97 0.75 3.95 -11.06
CA SER A 97 0.54 5.11 -11.94
C SER A 97 -0.89 5.66 -11.85
N SER A 98 -1.89 4.77 -11.84
CA SER A 98 -3.29 5.18 -11.68
C SER A 98 -3.60 5.70 -10.27
N THR A 99 -2.91 5.21 -9.24
CA THR A 99 -3.07 5.67 -7.85
C THR A 99 -2.66 7.14 -7.73
N ILE A 100 -1.50 7.52 -8.28
CA ILE A 100 -1.05 8.92 -8.25
C ILE A 100 -2.08 9.85 -8.90
N ARG A 101 -2.66 9.46 -10.04
CA ARG A 101 -3.72 10.23 -10.69
C ARG A 101 -4.98 10.32 -9.84
N ALA A 102 -5.39 9.21 -9.22
CA ALA A 102 -6.57 9.16 -8.37
C ALA A 102 -6.42 10.04 -7.12
N ILE A 103 -5.23 10.05 -6.50
CA ILE A 103 -4.90 10.93 -5.38
C ILE A 103 -4.99 12.39 -5.83
N ALA A 104 -4.35 12.77 -6.94
CA ALA A 104 -4.40 14.13 -7.46
C ALA A 104 -5.84 14.60 -7.70
N ILE A 105 -6.69 13.75 -8.32
CA ILE A 105 -8.11 14.05 -8.50
C ILE A 105 -8.82 14.24 -7.16
N SER A 106 -8.59 13.34 -6.20
CA SER A 106 -9.23 13.41 -4.88
C SER A 106 -8.87 14.67 -4.08
N GLN A 107 -7.71 15.26 -4.36
CA GLN A 107 -7.21 16.46 -3.70
C GLN A 107 -7.46 17.73 -4.52
N THR A 108 -8.23 17.65 -5.61
CA THR A 108 -8.62 18.83 -6.39
C THR A 108 -9.31 19.85 -5.48
N GLY A 109 -8.76 21.06 -5.40
CA GLY A 109 -9.25 22.13 -4.52
C GLY A 109 -8.64 22.15 -3.11
N ASN A 110 -7.81 21.17 -2.76
CA ASN A 110 -7.10 21.09 -1.46
C ASN A 110 -5.58 21.29 -1.59
N VAL A 111 -5.07 21.46 -2.80
CA VAL A 111 -3.65 21.70 -3.09
C VAL A 111 -3.49 23.09 -3.71
N GLU A 112 -2.39 23.77 -3.38
CA GLU A 112 -2.00 25.10 -3.90
C GLU A 112 -1.47 25.03 -5.34
#